data_AF-A0A220MEF8-F1
#
_entry.id   AF-A0A220MEF8-F1
#
_cell.length_a   1.000
_cell.length_b   1.000
_cell.length_c   1.000
_cell.angle_alpha   90.00
_cell.angle_beta   90.00
_cell.angle_gamma   90.00
#
_symmetry.space_group_name_H-M   'P 1'
#
loop_
_entity.id
_entity.type
_entity.pdbx_description
1 polymer ?
#
loop_
_entity_poly.entity_id
_entity_poly.type
_entity_poly.pdbx_seq_one_letter_code
_entity_poly.pdbx_strand_id
1 'polypeptide(L)'
;MKKVVLTAAIAAVLSVGQIAYPIQEAGAATAASYRIAYKMPTVNTLEEKEFFHSLLKGALKIKNPHPASILDKNRKSLTGIVGDINGTDTPRGFMIDEFSDSKDGYLLTLYNEIGILDPVYPQGYDPAAISKQIAEQQASGQWGGELRQKRGEMELKARINALVQAGYVQPEELKDQRLTKQFVAETLYRMYKKARPYKGSVAPKDSQSEAVRWAVEVGVPGFQVDAKGCVYPESQPYYTNMLDFIQLFLPSKKTAAGWEYFQYEVNQDMLLEAVHNYSGELLHVNNKPLSSLPNYVMLSDLPEKKKAETQLSATLAPKVIEMVEQVRREVQKPRVWDWRTDVIRHPSFTKLVSEYRKTKSQKALNQVYQTVKTRYNLFDRQDSPQVMKSVLDHIR
;
A
#
# COMPACT_ATOMS: atom_id res chain seq x y z
N MET A 1 -72.95 -0.68 44.61
CA MET A 1 -72.00 -1.60 43.93
C MET A 1 -71.10 -0.79 42.98
N LYS A 2 -70.08 -1.41 42.35
CA LYS A 2 -69.05 -0.79 41.47
C LYS A 2 -69.69 -0.13 40.21
N LYS A 3 -69.06 0.77 39.43
CA LYS A 3 -67.63 1.09 39.11
C LYS A 3 -67.46 2.64 38.94
N VAL A 4 -66.30 3.34 38.82
CA VAL A 4 -64.87 3.05 38.53
C VAL A 4 -64.56 2.82 37.01
N VAL A 5 -63.60 3.46 36.30
CA VAL A 5 -62.41 4.31 36.60
C VAL A 5 -62.52 5.69 35.88
N LEU A 6 -61.70 6.67 36.28
CA LEU A 6 -61.56 8.01 35.66
C LEU A 6 -60.33 8.11 34.72
N THR A 7 -60.44 8.81 33.59
CA THR A 7 -59.29 9.19 32.74
C THR A 7 -58.73 10.55 33.18
N ALA A 8 -57.43 10.66 33.45
CA ALA A 8 -56.79 11.92 33.83
C ALA A 8 -56.33 12.72 32.59
N ALA A 9 -56.59 14.04 32.59
CA ALA A 9 -56.27 14.95 31.49
C ALA A 9 -55.04 15.83 31.79
N ILE A 10 -54.56 16.51 30.75
CA ILE A 10 -53.35 17.35 30.73
C ILE A 10 -53.67 18.80 31.12
N ALA A 11 -52.62 19.55 31.49
CA ALA A 11 -52.49 21.01 31.54
C ALA A 11 -52.77 21.74 32.87
N ALA A 12 -51.66 22.23 33.46
CA ALA A 12 -51.59 23.53 34.13
C ALA A 12 -50.24 24.17 33.74
N VAL A 13 -50.18 25.49 33.66
CA VAL A 13 -49.05 26.25 33.07
C VAL A 13 -48.25 27.00 34.15
N LEU A 14 -46.99 27.31 33.82
CA LEU A 14 -46.10 28.39 34.33
C LEU A 14 -46.80 29.48 35.19
N SER A 15 -46.21 30.06 36.23
CA SER A 15 -44.79 30.06 36.71
C SER A 15 -44.64 30.78 38.06
N VAL A 16 -43.67 30.38 38.91
CA VAL A 16 -43.02 31.27 39.90
C VAL A 16 -41.56 30.81 40.14
N GLY A 17 -40.64 31.75 40.33
CA GLY A 17 -39.48 31.57 41.23
C GLY A 17 -38.21 30.93 40.66
N GLN A 18 -37.32 31.75 40.08
CA GLN A 18 -35.91 31.39 39.93
C GLN A 18 -35.17 31.54 41.28
N ILE A 19 -34.44 30.52 41.71
CA ILE A 19 -33.30 30.67 42.62
C ILE A 19 -32.09 30.07 41.90
N ALA A 20 -31.30 30.94 41.27
CA ALA A 20 -30.06 30.53 40.63
C ALA A 20 -28.98 30.36 41.71
N TYR A 21 -28.63 29.10 42.03
CA TYR A 21 -27.35 28.83 42.66
C TYR A 21 -26.25 29.21 41.68
N PRO A 22 -25.24 30.00 42.07
CA PRO A 22 -24.10 30.29 41.22
C PRO A 22 -23.26 29.02 41.08
N ILE A 23 -23.57 28.22 40.07
CA ILE A 23 -22.54 27.40 39.42
C ILE A 23 -21.51 28.40 38.94
N GLN A 24 -20.39 28.50 39.66
CA GLN A 24 -19.24 29.26 39.17
C GLN A 24 -18.91 28.69 37.81
N GLU A 25 -18.86 29.55 36.78
CA GLU A 25 -18.25 29.14 35.51
C GLU A 25 -16.86 28.60 35.85
N ALA A 26 -16.62 27.32 35.53
CA ALA A 26 -15.32 26.71 35.67
C ALA A 26 -14.39 27.44 34.69
N GLY A 27 -13.73 28.48 35.20
CA GLY A 27 -13.26 29.62 34.42
C GLY A 27 -12.55 29.19 33.16
N ALA A 28 -13.13 29.59 32.01
CA ALA A 28 -12.94 28.96 30.70
C ALA A 28 -11.53 28.38 30.52
N ALA A 29 -11.41 27.06 30.72
CA ALA A 29 -10.14 26.35 30.69
C ALA A 29 -9.43 26.69 29.37
N THR A 30 -8.32 27.42 29.47
CA THR A 30 -7.76 28.19 28.35
C THR A 30 -7.56 27.30 27.14
N ALA A 31 -8.44 27.45 26.16
CA ALA A 31 -8.70 26.44 25.13
C ALA A 31 -7.37 26.00 24.52
N ALA A 32 -6.97 24.76 24.81
CA ALA A 32 -5.62 24.29 24.55
C ALA A 32 -5.33 24.41 23.05
N SER A 33 -4.55 25.42 22.67
CA SER A 33 -4.44 25.85 21.27
C SER A 33 -3.71 24.78 20.46
N TYR A 34 -4.47 23.83 19.92
CA TYR A 34 -3.97 22.70 19.16
C TYR A 34 -3.27 23.22 17.90
N ARG A 35 -1.94 23.28 17.93
CA ARG A 35 -1.15 23.66 16.76
C ARG A 35 -1.10 22.47 15.82
N ILE A 36 -2.12 22.38 14.97
CA ILE A 36 -2.20 21.43 13.88
C ILE A 36 -1.31 21.92 12.75
N ALA A 37 -0.38 21.07 12.33
CA ALA A 37 0.57 21.29 11.25
C ALA A 37 0.69 20.02 10.40
N TYR A 38 1.45 20.09 9.32
CA TYR A 38 1.80 18.92 8.51
C TYR A 38 3.28 19.00 8.12
N LYS A 39 3.87 17.84 7.81
CA LYS A 39 5.20 17.75 7.20
C LYS A 39 5.06 17.19 5.80
N MET A 40 5.68 17.85 4.81
CA MET A 40 5.72 17.30 3.45
C MET A 40 6.47 15.95 3.45
N PRO A 41 5.97 14.91 2.76
CA PRO A 41 6.73 13.68 2.56
C PRO A 41 8.06 13.95 1.87
N THR A 42 9.06 13.12 2.17
CA THR A 42 10.26 13.01 1.33
C THR A 42 10.05 11.95 0.27
N VAL A 43 10.95 11.87 -0.71
CA VAL A 43 10.98 10.80 -1.73
C VAL A 43 11.12 9.43 -1.07
N ASN A 44 12.04 9.29 -0.11
CA ASN A 44 12.30 8.04 0.61
C ASN A 44 11.11 7.67 1.52
N THR A 45 10.45 8.65 2.11
CA THR A 45 9.23 8.44 2.90
C THR A 45 8.05 8.01 2.00
N LEU A 46 7.99 8.49 0.76
CA LEU A 46 7.01 8.06 -0.25
C LEU A 46 7.31 6.63 -0.78
N GLU A 47 8.59 6.27 -0.88
CA GLU A 47 9.03 4.93 -1.28
C GLU A 47 8.78 3.90 -0.15
N GLU A 48 9.15 4.19 1.10
CA GLU A 48 9.25 3.19 2.17
C GLU A 48 8.08 3.14 3.16
N LYS A 49 7.03 3.97 3.00
CA LYS A 49 5.83 3.95 3.84
C LYS A 49 4.60 3.53 3.04
N GLU A 50 4.07 2.37 3.39
CA GLU A 50 2.98 1.72 2.66
C GLU A 50 1.70 2.57 2.58
N PHE A 51 1.37 3.34 3.64
CA PHE A 51 0.22 4.25 3.61
C PHE A 51 0.34 5.33 2.52
N PHE A 52 1.55 5.74 2.11
CA PHE A 52 1.73 6.66 1.00
C PHE A 52 1.43 6.00 -0.36
N HIS A 53 1.59 4.68 -0.49
CA HIS A 53 1.24 3.96 -1.72
C HIS A 53 -0.28 3.93 -1.88
N SER A 54 -1.01 3.58 -0.82
CA SER A 54 -2.48 3.60 -0.80
C SER A 54 -3.06 5.01 -0.91
N LEU A 55 -2.43 6.03 -0.29
CA LEU A 55 -2.77 7.44 -0.48
C LEU A 55 -2.63 7.87 -1.93
N LEU A 56 -1.51 7.53 -2.59
CA LEU A 56 -1.29 7.87 -3.99
C LEU A 56 -2.23 7.12 -4.93
N LYS A 57 -2.52 5.84 -4.68
CA LYS A 57 -3.53 5.09 -5.46
C LYS A 57 -4.93 5.68 -5.31
N GLY A 58 -5.25 6.22 -4.13
CA GLY A 58 -6.48 6.99 -3.90
C GLY A 58 -6.48 8.36 -4.59
N ALA A 59 -5.34 9.04 -4.70
CA ALA A 59 -5.24 10.42 -5.20
C ALA A 59 -4.96 10.57 -6.71
N LEU A 60 -4.45 9.53 -7.37
CA LEU A 60 -3.95 9.58 -8.74
C LEU A 60 -4.87 8.89 -9.74
N LYS A 61 -5.20 9.60 -10.83
CA LYS A 61 -5.92 9.06 -11.97
C LYS A 61 -4.93 8.59 -13.04
N ILE A 62 -5.12 7.37 -13.55
CA ILE A 62 -4.30 6.80 -14.63
C ILE A 62 -4.66 7.45 -15.97
N LYS A 63 -3.67 8.03 -16.66
CA LYS A 63 -3.82 8.68 -17.98
C LYS A 63 -3.73 7.70 -19.15
N ASN A 64 -2.98 6.61 -18.99
CA ASN A 64 -2.71 5.62 -20.04
C ASN A 64 -3.21 4.19 -19.68
N PRO A 65 -4.46 4.02 -19.20
CA PRO A 65 -4.95 2.72 -18.73
C PRO A 65 -5.00 1.67 -19.85
N HIS A 66 -5.20 0.42 -19.47
CA HIS A 66 -5.62 -0.60 -20.44
C HIS A 66 -7.05 -0.32 -20.92
N PRO A 67 -7.43 -0.71 -22.15
CA PRO A 67 -8.78 -0.55 -22.65
C PRO A 67 -9.81 -1.21 -21.73
N ALA A 68 -10.89 -0.50 -21.40
CA ALA A 68 -11.95 -0.98 -20.49
C ALA A 68 -12.47 -2.36 -20.92
N SER A 69 -12.78 -2.55 -22.21
CA SER A 69 -13.25 -3.82 -22.77
C SER A 69 -12.30 -5.02 -22.58
N ILE A 70 -11.00 -4.80 -22.36
CA ILE A 70 -10.05 -5.86 -22.00
C ILE A 70 -10.11 -6.13 -20.49
N LEU A 71 -10.14 -5.07 -19.69
CA LEU A 71 -10.23 -5.16 -18.24
C LEU A 71 -11.54 -5.81 -17.78
N ASP A 72 -12.68 -5.41 -18.36
CA ASP A 72 -14.02 -5.90 -18.02
C ASP A 72 -14.22 -7.38 -18.40
N LYS A 73 -13.58 -7.82 -19.50
CA LYS A 73 -13.53 -9.23 -19.93
C LYS A 73 -12.72 -10.08 -18.95
N ASN A 74 -11.53 -9.57 -18.58
CA ASN A 74 -10.51 -10.40 -17.94
C ASN A 74 -10.62 -10.37 -16.40
N ARG A 75 -10.76 -9.20 -15.80
CA ARG A 75 -10.81 -9.02 -14.34
C ARG A 75 -12.07 -9.63 -13.73
N LYS A 76 -11.99 -10.02 -12.46
CA LYS A 76 -13.16 -10.39 -11.64
C LYS A 76 -13.08 -9.73 -10.27
N SER A 77 -14.24 -9.30 -9.76
CA SER A 77 -14.35 -8.81 -8.39
C SER A 77 -13.98 -9.91 -7.39
N LEU A 78 -13.18 -9.55 -6.38
CA LEU A 78 -12.86 -10.39 -5.23
C LEU A 78 -14.14 -10.92 -4.58
N THR A 79 -15.09 -10.03 -4.27
CA THR A 79 -16.41 -10.38 -3.71
C THR A 79 -17.19 -11.32 -4.63
N GLY A 80 -17.06 -11.18 -5.95
CA GLY A 80 -17.73 -12.05 -6.92
C GLY A 80 -17.16 -13.48 -6.93
N ILE A 81 -15.83 -13.62 -6.92
CA ILE A 81 -15.16 -14.93 -6.88
C ILE A 81 -15.37 -15.61 -5.52
N VAL A 82 -15.21 -14.89 -4.41
CA VAL A 82 -15.45 -15.43 -3.06
C VAL A 82 -16.91 -15.81 -2.88
N GLY A 83 -17.85 -15.01 -3.39
CA GLY A 83 -19.26 -15.32 -3.42
C GLY A 83 -19.56 -16.61 -4.17
N ASP A 84 -19.12 -16.70 -5.44
CA ASP A 84 -19.32 -17.90 -6.26
C ASP A 84 -18.73 -19.16 -5.63
N ILE A 85 -17.47 -19.13 -5.14
CA ILE A 85 -16.80 -20.26 -4.47
C ILE A 85 -17.54 -20.69 -3.18
N ASN A 86 -18.19 -19.76 -2.49
CA ASN A 86 -19.05 -20.06 -1.33
C ASN A 86 -20.52 -20.30 -1.70
N GLY A 87 -20.86 -20.35 -2.99
CA GLY A 87 -22.21 -20.56 -3.49
C GLY A 87 -23.21 -19.47 -3.09
N THR A 88 -22.77 -18.21 -2.94
CA THR A 88 -23.58 -17.09 -2.40
C THR A 88 -23.37 -15.77 -3.15
N ASP A 89 -24.39 -14.90 -3.19
CA ASP A 89 -24.25 -13.50 -3.64
C ASP A 89 -23.75 -12.57 -2.51
N THR A 90 -23.79 -13.03 -1.26
CA THR A 90 -23.46 -12.25 -0.05
C THR A 90 -22.40 -12.96 0.79
N PRO A 91 -21.14 -13.05 0.30
CA PRO A 91 -20.04 -13.58 1.11
C PRO A 91 -19.83 -12.72 2.35
N ARG A 92 -19.53 -13.37 3.47
CA ARG A 92 -19.27 -12.70 4.75
C ARG A 92 -17.84 -12.16 4.78
N GLY A 93 -17.58 -11.13 5.60
CA GLY A 93 -16.26 -10.51 5.74
C GLY A 93 -15.12 -11.54 5.87
N PHE A 94 -15.21 -12.44 6.85
CA PHE A 94 -14.19 -13.48 7.06
C PHE A 94 -13.91 -14.36 5.82
N MET A 95 -14.89 -14.61 4.95
CA MET A 95 -14.68 -15.39 3.72
C MET A 95 -13.83 -14.60 2.70
N ILE A 96 -13.98 -13.28 2.69
CA ILE A 96 -13.18 -12.36 1.87
C ILE A 96 -11.79 -12.21 2.48
N ASP A 97 -11.70 -12.10 3.80
CA ASP A 97 -10.45 -11.95 4.55
C ASP A 97 -9.58 -13.23 4.42
N GLU A 98 -10.12 -14.41 4.72
CA GLU A 98 -9.46 -15.71 4.57
C GLU A 98 -8.98 -15.97 3.14
N PHE A 99 -9.79 -15.61 2.14
CA PHE A 99 -9.37 -15.70 0.75
C PHE A 99 -8.26 -14.68 0.41
N SER A 100 -8.30 -13.48 1.00
CA SER A 100 -7.31 -12.41 0.77
C SER A 100 -5.97 -12.65 1.48
N ASP A 101 -5.89 -13.58 2.42
CA ASP A 101 -4.62 -14.05 3.01
C ASP A 101 -4.09 -15.34 2.33
N SER A 102 -4.86 -15.91 1.40
CA SER A 102 -4.53 -17.16 0.70
C SER A 102 -3.64 -16.97 -0.54
N LYS A 103 -3.03 -18.07 -1.01
CA LYS A 103 -2.27 -18.08 -2.27
C LYS A 103 -3.17 -17.73 -3.47
N ASP A 104 -4.39 -18.24 -3.51
CA ASP A 104 -5.33 -18.00 -4.60
C ASP A 104 -5.86 -16.56 -4.62
N GLY A 105 -6.01 -15.92 -3.45
CA GLY A 105 -6.24 -14.49 -3.32
C GLY A 105 -5.12 -13.67 -3.94
N TYR A 106 -3.87 -13.94 -3.53
CA TYR A 106 -2.69 -13.27 -4.09
C TYR A 106 -2.62 -13.41 -5.61
N LEU A 107 -2.86 -14.62 -6.14
CA LEU A 107 -2.84 -14.89 -7.58
C LEU A 107 -3.99 -14.22 -8.32
N LEU A 108 -5.20 -14.19 -7.77
CA LEU A 108 -6.33 -13.45 -8.35
C LEU A 108 -6.04 -11.95 -8.39
N THR A 109 -5.54 -11.36 -7.30
CA THR A 109 -5.20 -9.93 -7.25
C THR A 109 -4.06 -9.59 -8.21
N LEU A 110 -3.01 -10.43 -8.30
CA LEU A 110 -1.92 -10.25 -9.25
C LEU A 110 -2.40 -10.31 -10.71
N TYR A 111 -3.19 -11.33 -11.06
CA TYR A 111 -3.80 -11.45 -12.39
C TYR A 111 -4.67 -10.21 -12.70
N ASN A 112 -5.49 -9.77 -11.73
CA ASN A 112 -6.34 -8.60 -11.89
C ASN A 112 -5.50 -7.34 -12.14
N GLU A 113 -4.42 -7.09 -11.37
CA GLU A 113 -3.57 -5.92 -11.60
C GLU A 113 -2.89 -5.94 -12.98
N ILE A 114 -2.41 -7.10 -13.46
CA ILE A 114 -1.90 -7.26 -14.84
C ILE A 114 -2.99 -6.96 -15.88
N GLY A 115 -4.23 -7.42 -15.65
CA GLY A 115 -5.46 -7.04 -16.36
C GLY A 115 -5.60 -7.49 -17.82
N ILE A 116 -4.51 -7.74 -18.55
CA ILE A 116 -4.54 -8.03 -20.00
C ILE A 116 -4.29 -9.49 -20.38
N LEU A 117 -4.07 -10.38 -19.41
CA LEU A 117 -4.00 -11.82 -19.69
C LEU A 117 -5.41 -12.33 -19.95
N ASP A 118 -5.59 -13.12 -21.00
CA ASP A 118 -6.84 -13.83 -21.24
C ASP A 118 -6.95 -15.06 -20.32
N PRO A 119 -8.13 -15.36 -19.75
CA PRO A 119 -8.32 -16.50 -18.86
C PRO A 119 -8.27 -17.84 -19.63
N VAL A 120 -7.51 -18.81 -19.10
CA VAL A 120 -7.20 -20.08 -19.75
C VAL A 120 -8.11 -21.20 -19.20
N TYR A 121 -9.33 -21.27 -19.73
CA TYR A 121 -10.34 -22.25 -19.36
C TYR A 121 -9.98 -23.68 -19.82
N PRO A 122 -10.43 -24.74 -19.10
CA PRO A 122 -10.31 -26.11 -19.57
C PRO A 122 -11.21 -26.37 -20.79
N GLN A 123 -10.80 -27.33 -21.63
CA GLN A 123 -11.54 -27.70 -22.84
C GLN A 123 -12.99 -28.09 -22.52
N GLY A 124 -13.95 -27.49 -23.26
CA GLY A 124 -15.38 -27.75 -23.10
C GLY A 124 -16.09 -26.94 -22.01
N TYR A 125 -15.39 -26.07 -21.26
CA TYR A 125 -16.03 -25.11 -20.36
C TYR A 125 -16.37 -23.81 -21.08
N ASP A 126 -17.64 -23.40 -21.03
CA ASP A 126 -18.12 -22.10 -21.48
C ASP A 126 -18.62 -21.26 -20.27
N PRO A 127 -17.98 -20.12 -19.95
CA PRO A 127 -18.43 -19.19 -18.91
C PRO A 127 -19.83 -18.61 -19.16
N ALA A 128 -20.25 -18.48 -20.43
CA ALA A 128 -21.56 -17.93 -20.78
C ALA A 128 -22.67 -18.95 -20.51
N ALA A 129 -22.52 -20.21 -20.97
CA ALA A 129 -23.47 -21.29 -20.70
C ALA A 129 -23.73 -21.50 -19.21
N ILE A 130 -22.70 -21.58 -18.36
CA ILE A 130 -22.92 -21.78 -16.91
C ILE A 130 -23.58 -20.55 -16.25
N SER A 131 -23.26 -19.34 -16.70
CA SER A 131 -23.91 -18.12 -16.20
C SER A 131 -25.38 -18.03 -16.62
N LYS A 132 -25.72 -18.53 -17.82
CA LYS A 132 -27.12 -18.67 -18.28
C LYS A 132 -27.88 -19.69 -17.43
N GLN A 133 -27.29 -20.85 -17.14
CA GLN A 133 -27.90 -21.89 -16.30
C GLN A 133 -28.17 -21.40 -14.86
N ILE A 134 -27.26 -20.61 -14.28
CA ILE A 134 -27.48 -19.98 -12.96
C ILE A 134 -28.68 -19.03 -13.01
N ALA A 135 -28.79 -18.18 -14.04
CA ALA A 135 -29.92 -17.27 -14.20
C ALA A 135 -31.26 -18.01 -14.41
N GLU A 136 -31.25 -19.12 -15.15
CA GLU A 136 -32.43 -19.99 -15.36
C GLU A 136 -32.87 -20.70 -14.08
N GLN A 137 -31.92 -21.13 -13.24
CA GLN A 137 -32.23 -21.66 -11.90
C GLN A 137 -32.80 -20.57 -10.98
N GLN A 138 -32.19 -19.38 -10.93
CA GLN A 138 -32.71 -18.27 -10.12
C GLN A 138 -34.12 -17.84 -10.55
N ALA A 139 -34.40 -17.78 -11.85
CA ALA A 139 -35.73 -17.48 -12.40
C ALA A 139 -36.78 -18.57 -12.06
N SER A 140 -36.36 -19.80 -11.77
CA SER A 140 -37.23 -20.89 -11.30
C SER A 140 -37.20 -21.09 -9.77
N GLY A 141 -36.66 -20.12 -9.02
CA GLY A 141 -36.62 -20.13 -7.56
C GLY A 141 -35.54 -21.03 -6.94
N GLN A 142 -34.66 -21.60 -7.76
CA GLN A 142 -33.52 -22.41 -7.31
C GLN A 142 -32.27 -21.54 -7.15
N TRP A 143 -31.54 -21.72 -6.04
CA TRP A 143 -30.40 -20.84 -5.72
C TRP A 143 -29.16 -21.08 -6.61
N GLY A 144 -29.00 -22.29 -7.14
CA GLY A 144 -27.90 -22.66 -8.05
C GLY A 144 -26.52 -22.69 -7.41
N GLY A 145 -26.43 -22.96 -6.11
CA GLY A 145 -25.17 -22.98 -5.33
C GLY A 145 -24.06 -23.81 -5.98
N GLU A 146 -24.35 -25.05 -6.41
CA GLU A 146 -23.36 -25.92 -7.06
C GLU A 146 -22.83 -25.36 -8.39
N LEU A 147 -23.70 -24.74 -9.20
CA LEU A 147 -23.28 -24.10 -10.46
C LEU A 147 -22.45 -22.85 -10.20
N ARG A 148 -22.75 -22.10 -9.13
CA ARG A 148 -21.96 -20.95 -8.68
C ARG A 148 -20.57 -21.38 -8.20
N GLN A 149 -20.48 -22.41 -7.37
CA GLN A 149 -19.21 -22.98 -6.91
C GLN A 149 -18.36 -23.42 -8.09
N LYS A 150 -18.94 -24.22 -8.99
CA LYS A 150 -18.29 -24.66 -10.24
C LYS A 150 -17.87 -23.47 -11.13
N ARG A 151 -18.64 -22.38 -11.19
CA ARG A 151 -18.26 -21.15 -11.92
C ARG A 151 -17.06 -20.48 -11.26
N GLY A 152 -17.11 -20.27 -9.94
CA GLY A 152 -16.05 -19.63 -9.14
C GLY A 152 -14.72 -20.38 -9.23
N GLU A 153 -14.74 -21.70 -9.03
CA GLU A 153 -13.57 -22.58 -9.18
C GLU A 153 -12.95 -22.48 -10.58
N MET A 154 -13.76 -22.57 -11.64
CA MET A 154 -13.27 -22.57 -13.02
C MET A 154 -12.78 -21.18 -13.45
N GLU A 155 -13.43 -20.11 -13.00
CA GLU A 155 -13.01 -18.72 -13.24
C GLU A 155 -11.71 -18.40 -12.49
N LEU A 156 -11.54 -18.84 -11.24
CA LEU A 156 -10.29 -18.69 -10.50
C LEU A 156 -9.16 -19.50 -11.15
N LYS A 157 -9.40 -20.79 -11.41
CA LYS A 157 -8.42 -21.70 -12.03
C LYS A 157 -7.96 -21.22 -13.40
N ALA A 158 -8.86 -20.68 -14.22
CA ALA A 158 -8.50 -20.14 -15.53
C ALA A 158 -7.55 -18.92 -15.45
N ARG A 159 -7.63 -18.14 -14.37
CA ARG A 159 -6.76 -16.97 -14.14
C ARG A 159 -5.40 -17.37 -13.59
N ILE A 160 -5.36 -18.36 -12.71
CA ILE A 160 -4.11 -19.00 -12.26
C ILE A 160 -3.41 -19.68 -13.44
N ASN A 161 -4.13 -20.43 -14.28
CA ASN A 161 -3.61 -21.03 -15.51
C ASN A 161 -3.01 -19.97 -16.47
N ALA A 162 -3.61 -18.78 -16.55
CA ALA A 162 -3.08 -17.69 -17.37
C ALA A 162 -1.74 -17.13 -16.85
N LEU A 163 -1.56 -17.04 -15.53
CA LEU A 163 -0.27 -16.69 -14.91
C LEU A 163 0.80 -17.77 -15.15
N VAL A 164 0.40 -19.04 -15.19
CA VAL A 164 1.27 -20.17 -15.56
C VAL A 164 1.66 -20.11 -17.04
N GLN A 165 0.70 -19.91 -17.95
CA GLN A 165 0.97 -19.77 -19.39
C GLN A 165 1.82 -18.53 -19.71
N ALA A 166 1.72 -17.46 -18.93
CA ALA A 166 2.60 -16.29 -19.01
C ALA A 166 4.02 -16.52 -18.44
N GLY A 167 4.26 -17.68 -17.80
CA GLY A 167 5.55 -18.03 -17.19
C GLY A 167 5.85 -17.31 -15.88
N TYR A 168 4.86 -16.72 -15.22
CA TYR A 168 5.02 -16.02 -13.95
C TYR A 168 4.95 -16.99 -12.76
N VAL A 169 4.14 -18.04 -12.86
CA VAL A 169 3.99 -19.12 -11.86
C VAL A 169 4.36 -20.45 -12.51
N GLN A 170 4.99 -21.37 -11.78
CA GLN A 170 5.23 -22.74 -12.26
C GLN A 170 4.15 -23.71 -11.73
N PRO A 171 3.75 -24.75 -12.50
CA PRO A 171 2.70 -25.70 -12.09
C PRO A 171 2.96 -26.40 -10.74
N GLU A 172 4.23 -26.66 -10.41
CA GLU A 172 4.62 -27.30 -9.15
C GLU A 172 4.44 -26.42 -7.92
N GLU A 173 4.47 -25.09 -8.06
CA GLU A 173 4.31 -24.14 -6.94
C GLU A 173 2.86 -24.03 -6.46
N LEU A 174 1.91 -24.53 -7.26
CA LEU A 174 0.48 -24.62 -6.95
C LEU A 174 0.11 -25.88 -6.15
N LYS A 175 1.07 -26.82 -5.97
CA LYS A 175 0.86 -28.04 -5.18
C LYS A 175 0.85 -27.78 -3.67
N ASP A 176 1.63 -26.79 -3.24
CA ASP A 176 1.53 -26.20 -1.89
C ASP A 176 0.50 -25.07 -1.91
N GLN A 177 -0.41 -25.05 -0.95
CA GLN A 177 -1.42 -24.00 -0.81
C GLN A 177 -0.92 -22.79 0.01
N ARG A 178 0.23 -22.91 0.68
CA ARG A 178 0.77 -21.84 1.52
C ARG A 178 1.30 -20.68 0.69
N LEU A 179 0.82 -19.47 1.00
CA LEU A 179 1.43 -18.22 0.54
C LEU A 179 2.71 -17.94 1.35
N THR A 180 3.82 -17.64 0.68
CA THR A 180 5.12 -17.34 1.32
C THR A 180 5.77 -16.12 0.67
N LYS A 181 6.58 -15.36 1.44
CA LYS A 181 7.36 -14.23 0.88
C LYS A 181 8.26 -14.68 -0.27
N GLN A 182 8.80 -15.90 -0.24
CA GLN A 182 9.61 -16.46 -1.33
C GLN A 182 8.78 -16.66 -2.61
N PHE A 183 7.61 -17.30 -2.54
CA PHE A 183 6.73 -17.50 -3.70
C PHE A 183 6.27 -16.18 -4.34
N VAL A 184 5.93 -15.19 -3.49
CA VAL A 184 5.61 -13.83 -3.94
C VAL A 184 6.80 -13.20 -4.65
N ALA A 185 8.00 -13.25 -4.05
CA ALA A 185 9.20 -12.70 -4.66
C ALA A 185 9.54 -13.38 -6.00
N GLU A 186 9.43 -14.70 -6.09
CA GLU A 186 9.77 -15.48 -7.29
C GLU A 186 8.81 -15.21 -8.45
N THR A 187 7.52 -15.06 -8.15
CA THR A 187 6.49 -14.63 -9.12
C THR A 187 6.79 -13.23 -9.66
N LEU A 188 7.00 -12.26 -8.78
CA LEU A 188 7.36 -10.88 -9.14
C LEU A 188 8.70 -10.80 -9.90
N TYR A 189 9.69 -11.60 -9.49
CA TYR A 189 11.00 -11.61 -10.12
C TYR A 189 10.93 -12.12 -11.56
N ARG A 190 10.14 -13.17 -11.84
CA ARG A 190 9.91 -13.65 -13.22
C ARG A 190 9.28 -12.57 -14.10
N MET A 191 8.32 -11.80 -13.58
CA MET A 191 7.68 -10.69 -14.28
C MET A 191 8.68 -9.57 -14.58
N TYR A 192 9.37 -9.06 -13.56
CA TYR A 192 10.03 -7.75 -13.63
C TYR A 192 11.55 -7.78 -13.86
N LYS A 193 12.26 -8.91 -13.65
CA LYS A 193 13.74 -8.94 -13.70
C LYS A 193 14.38 -8.47 -15.00
N LYS A 194 13.67 -8.52 -16.13
CA LYS A 194 14.15 -8.01 -17.42
C LYS A 194 14.20 -6.47 -17.46
N ALA A 195 13.22 -5.81 -16.86
CA ALA A 195 13.16 -4.34 -16.76
C ALA A 195 13.87 -3.80 -15.51
N ARG A 196 13.95 -4.64 -14.46
CA ARG A 196 14.57 -4.34 -13.17
C ARG A 196 15.48 -5.50 -12.75
N PRO A 197 16.69 -5.64 -13.29
CA PRO A 197 17.61 -6.70 -12.88
C PRO A 197 18.13 -6.49 -11.45
N TYR A 198 18.39 -7.58 -10.76
CA TYR A 198 19.11 -7.60 -9.48
C TYR A 198 20.59 -7.23 -9.70
N LYS A 199 21.14 -6.34 -8.87
CA LYS A 199 22.52 -5.82 -9.01
C LYS A 199 23.51 -6.37 -7.99
N GLY A 200 23.11 -7.36 -7.18
CA GLY A 200 24.02 -7.98 -6.20
C GLY A 200 24.27 -7.16 -4.94
N SER A 201 23.53 -6.06 -4.72
CA SER A 201 23.88 -5.07 -3.68
C SER A 201 23.32 -5.37 -2.27
N VAL A 202 22.47 -6.40 -2.09
CA VAL A 202 21.91 -6.76 -0.78
C VAL A 202 22.01 -8.27 -0.51
N ALA A 203 22.39 -8.65 0.71
CA ALA A 203 22.58 -10.04 1.11
C ALA A 203 22.00 -10.30 2.51
N PRO A 204 20.68 -10.55 2.64
CA PRO A 204 20.06 -10.92 3.90
C PRO A 204 20.57 -12.28 4.38
N LYS A 205 20.75 -12.42 5.69
CA LYS A 205 21.45 -13.55 6.32
C LYS A 205 20.69 -14.87 6.21
N ASP A 206 19.37 -14.77 6.10
CA ASP A 206 18.38 -15.85 6.17
C ASP A 206 17.84 -16.27 4.79
N SER A 207 18.26 -15.62 3.69
CA SER A 207 17.84 -16.02 2.34
C SER A 207 18.95 -15.99 1.30
N GLN A 208 19.05 -17.10 0.56
CA GLN A 208 19.89 -17.23 -0.64
C GLN A 208 19.07 -17.07 -1.95
N SER A 209 17.74 -16.93 -1.88
CA SER A 209 16.91 -16.75 -3.09
C SER A 209 17.20 -15.40 -3.75
N GLU A 210 17.62 -15.44 -5.02
CA GLU A 210 17.90 -14.26 -5.84
C GLU A 210 16.68 -13.35 -5.96
N ALA A 211 15.47 -13.94 -6.00
CA ALA A 211 14.21 -13.21 -6.06
C ALA A 211 13.91 -12.45 -4.74
N VAL A 212 14.17 -13.07 -3.59
CA VAL A 212 14.04 -12.38 -2.29
C VAL A 212 15.06 -11.25 -2.17
N ARG A 213 16.30 -11.47 -2.63
CA ARG A 213 17.35 -10.43 -2.67
C ARG A 213 16.99 -9.28 -3.60
N TRP A 214 16.41 -9.59 -4.76
CA TRP A 214 15.86 -8.59 -5.67
C TRP A 214 14.77 -7.75 -5.00
N ALA A 215 13.83 -8.38 -4.29
CA ALA A 215 12.75 -7.65 -3.60
C ALA A 215 13.28 -6.70 -2.52
N VAL A 216 14.27 -7.14 -1.74
CA VAL A 216 15.00 -6.30 -0.76
C VAL A 216 15.78 -5.16 -1.44
N GLU A 217 16.41 -5.40 -2.60
CA GLU A 217 17.17 -4.39 -3.34
C GLU A 217 16.28 -3.34 -4.00
N VAL A 218 15.10 -3.74 -4.44
CA VAL A 218 14.08 -2.85 -5.02
C VAL A 218 13.34 -2.05 -3.95
N GLY A 219 13.31 -2.52 -2.69
CA GLY A 219 12.55 -1.89 -1.61
C GLY A 219 11.07 -2.32 -1.57
N VAL A 220 10.75 -3.50 -2.09
CA VAL A 220 9.36 -4.00 -2.19
C VAL A 220 8.73 -4.14 -0.79
N PRO A 221 7.52 -3.62 -0.55
CA PRO A 221 6.80 -3.78 0.71
C PRO A 221 6.67 -5.24 1.16
N GLY A 222 6.81 -5.49 2.46
CA GLY A 222 6.89 -6.83 3.06
C GLY A 222 8.29 -7.47 3.07
N PHE A 223 9.26 -6.90 2.34
CA PHE A 223 10.65 -7.38 2.25
C PHE A 223 11.65 -6.44 2.96
N GLN A 224 11.18 -5.62 3.89
CA GLN A 224 12.04 -4.81 4.75
C GLN A 224 12.94 -5.71 5.64
N VAL A 225 14.14 -5.24 5.96
CA VAL A 225 15.16 -6.00 6.70
C VAL A 225 15.32 -5.47 8.13
N ASP A 226 15.27 -6.38 9.09
CA ASP A 226 15.32 -6.11 10.53
C ASP A 226 16.69 -5.57 11.01
N ALA A 227 16.84 -5.34 12.31
CA ALA A 227 18.10 -4.88 12.90
C ALA A 227 19.20 -5.96 12.92
N LYS A 228 18.87 -7.24 12.79
CA LYS A 228 19.81 -8.37 12.77
C LYS A 228 20.32 -8.68 11.36
N GLY A 229 19.61 -8.28 10.30
CA GLY A 229 19.94 -8.53 8.90
C GLY A 229 19.11 -9.66 8.26
N CYS A 230 17.90 -9.91 8.76
CA CYS A 230 16.95 -10.92 8.30
C CYS A 230 15.71 -10.30 7.63
N VAL A 231 15.04 -11.07 6.77
CA VAL A 231 13.74 -10.77 6.11
C VAL A 231 12.59 -11.59 6.73
N TYR A 232 12.94 -12.64 7.48
CA TYR A 232 12.06 -13.59 8.14
C TYR A 232 12.32 -13.73 9.65
N PRO A 233 11.27 -13.85 10.48
CA PRO A 233 9.88 -13.46 10.21
C PRO A 233 9.83 -11.91 10.03
N GLU A 234 8.71 -11.20 9.89
CA GLU A 234 7.39 -11.33 10.54
C GLU A 234 6.26 -11.02 9.53
N SER A 235 5.03 -11.41 9.90
CA SER A 235 3.75 -11.43 9.16
C SER A 235 3.71 -12.15 7.79
N GLN A 236 2.48 -12.50 7.35
CA GLN A 236 2.19 -12.76 5.93
C GLN A 236 2.39 -11.47 5.11
N PRO A 237 2.74 -11.58 3.82
CA PRO A 237 2.88 -10.42 2.95
C PRO A 237 1.50 -9.84 2.61
N TYR A 238 1.12 -8.72 3.23
CA TYR A 238 -0.08 -7.97 2.87
C TYR A 238 0.10 -7.32 1.49
N TYR A 239 -0.27 -8.07 0.46
CA TYR A 239 0.25 -7.89 -0.90
C TYR A 239 -0.41 -6.75 -1.69
N THR A 240 -1.47 -6.12 -1.17
CA THR A 240 -2.15 -4.99 -1.81
C THR A 240 -1.24 -3.76 -1.86
N ASN A 241 -0.71 -3.31 -0.71
CA ASN A 241 0.26 -2.20 -0.63
C ASN A 241 1.50 -2.44 -1.52
N MET A 242 1.94 -3.71 -1.59
CA MET A 242 3.04 -4.14 -2.44
C MET A 242 2.72 -4.00 -3.94
N LEU A 243 1.49 -4.36 -4.36
CA LEU A 243 1.04 -4.17 -5.74
C LEU A 243 0.81 -2.69 -6.07
N ASP A 244 0.39 -1.87 -5.11
CA ASP A 244 0.31 -0.41 -5.25
C ASP A 244 1.70 0.20 -5.52
N PHE A 245 2.72 -0.18 -4.73
CA PHE A 245 4.12 0.18 -4.96
C PHE A 245 4.61 -0.24 -6.36
N ILE A 246 4.26 -1.45 -6.81
CA ILE A 246 4.62 -1.95 -8.14
C ILE A 246 3.93 -1.13 -9.24
N GLN A 247 2.65 -0.80 -9.08
CA GLN A 247 1.89 0.00 -10.05
C GLN A 247 2.49 1.43 -10.17
N LEU A 248 2.81 2.04 -9.03
CA LEU A 248 3.35 3.39 -8.93
C LEU A 248 4.80 3.49 -9.42
N PHE A 249 5.71 2.61 -8.99
CA PHE A 249 7.16 2.84 -9.09
C PHE A 249 7.93 1.85 -9.97
N LEU A 250 7.32 0.75 -10.41
CA LEU A 250 7.90 -0.18 -11.38
C LEU A 250 7.23 -0.05 -12.76
N PRO A 251 7.92 -0.44 -13.85
CA PRO A 251 7.28 -0.63 -15.14
C PRO A 251 6.37 -1.86 -15.06
N SER A 252 5.09 -1.60 -14.83
CA SER A 252 4.07 -2.56 -14.39
C SER A 252 2.88 -2.67 -15.36
N LYS A 253 2.75 -1.76 -16.32
CA LYS A 253 1.79 -1.83 -17.42
C LYS A 253 2.34 -2.77 -18.50
N LYS A 254 1.71 -3.92 -18.74
CA LYS A 254 2.15 -4.84 -19.80
C LYS A 254 1.69 -4.36 -21.17
N THR A 255 2.59 -4.28 -22.16
CA THR A 255 2.23 -3.97 -23.55
C THR A 255 2.85 -4.99 -24.52
N ALA A 256 2.59 -4.86 -25.82
CA ALA A 256 3.23 -5.70 -26.84
C ALA A 256 4.76 -5.49 -26.88
N ALA A 257 5.22 -4.25 -26.66
CA ALA A 257 6.64 -3.89 -26.69
C ALA A 257 7.42 -4.34 -25.45
N GLY A 258 6.77 -4.45 -24.28
CA GLY A 258 7.47 -4.86 -23.06
C GLY A 258 6.66 -4.61 -21.79
N TRP A 259 7.29 -3.93 -20.83
CA TRP A 259 6.66 -3.37 -19.64
C TRP A 259 6.87 -1.85 -19.68
N GLU A 260 5.82 -1.10 -19.39
CA GLU A 260 5.78 0.36 -19.36
C GLU A 260 5.36 0.86 -17.97
N TYR A 261 5.63 2.12 -17.68
CA TYR A 261 5.05 2.78 -16.51
C TYR A 261 3.60 3.21 -16.77
N PHE A 262 2.74 3.09 -15.76
CA PHE A 262 1.51 3.86 -15.73
C PHE A 262 1.84 5.37 -15.62
N GLN A 263 1.11 6.18 -16.39
CA GLN A 263 1.18 7.64 -16.36
C GLN A 263 0.02 8.16 -15.53
N TYR A 264 0.27 9.19 -14.73
CA TYR A 264 -0.70 9.69 -13.75
C TYR A 264 -0.97 11.18 -13.93
N GLU A 265 -2.17 11.59 -13.53
CA GLU A 265 -2.54 12.96 -13.21
C GLU A 265 -3.12 13.02 -11.80
N VAL A 266 -2.85 14.10 -11.08
CA VAL A 266 -3.46 14.36 -9.78
C VAL A 266 -4.90 14.77 -9.99
N ASN A 267 -5.85 14.07 -9.36
CA ASN A 267 -7.19 14.60 -9.17
C ASN A 267 -7.21 15.32 -7.81
N GLN A 268 -7.50 16.63 -7.82
CA GLN A 268 -7.42 17.48 -6.63
C GLN A 268 -8.45 17.09 -5.55
N ASP A 269 -9.63 16.64 -5.96
CA ASP A 269 -10.69 16.24 -5.03
C ASP A 269 -10.35 14.88 -4.40
N MET A 270 -9.92 13.92 -5.22
CA MET A 270 -9.43 12.61 -4.76
C MET A 270 -8.18 12.73 -3.88
N LEU A 271 -7.28 13.68 -4.14
CA LEU A 271 -6.14 13.97 -3.27
C LEU A 271 -6.58 14.57 -1.94
N LEU A 272 -7.58 15.45 -1.93
CA LEU A 272 -8.14 15.99 -0.68
C LEU A 272 -8.82 14.89 0.15
N GLU A 273 -9.59 14.01 -0.49
CA GLU A 273 -10.20 12.84 0.16
C GLU A 273 -9.14 11.88 0.71
N ALA A 274 -8.10 11.55 -0.06
CA ALA A 274 -6.99 10.74 0.41
C ALA A 274 -6.24 11.39 1.58
N VAL A 275 -5.97 12.70 1.53
CA VAL A 275 -5.36 13.45 2.63
C VAL A 275 -6.24 13.46 3.89
N HIS A 276 -7.57 13.52 3.74
CA HIS A 276 -8.51 13.40 4.85
C HIS A 276 -8.49 12.00 5.47
N ASN A 277 -8.56 10.95 4.64
CA ASN A 277 -8.56 9.55 5.08
C ASN A 277 -7.25 9.15 5.80
N TYR A 278 -6.10 9.68 5.37
CA TYR A 278 -4.80 9.46 6.02
C TYR A 278 -4.38 10.60 6.99
N SER A 279 -5.31 11.49 7.35
CA SER A 279 -5.02 12.69 8.17
C SER A 279 -4.38 12.40 9.53
N GLY A 280 -4.67 11.25 10.14
CA GLY A 280 -4.05 10.81 11.39
C GLY A 280 -2.51 10.68 11.31
N GLU A 281 -1.99 10.17 10.19
CA GLU A 281 -0.55 9.97 9.97
C GLU A 281 0.13 11.20 9.37
N LEU A 282 -0.59 11.95 8.53
CA LEU A 282 -0.08 13.13 7.82
C LEU A 282 0.02 14.37 8.72
N LEU A 283 -1.00 14.60 9.54
CA LEU A 283 -1.09 15.79 10.38
C LEU A 283 -0.42 15.56 11.72
N HIS A 284 0.14 16.64 12.26
CA HIS A 284 0.83 16.64 13.54
C HIS A 284 0.19 17.70 14.44
N VAL A 285 -0.08 17.33 15.69
CA VAL A 285 -0.59 18.24 16.73
C VAL A 285 0.47 18.36 17.81
N ASN A 286 0.96 19.58 18.06
CA ASN A 286 2.04 19.85 19.01
C ASN A 286 3.27 18.94 18.78
N ASN A 287 3.68 18.78 17.51
CA ASN A 287 4.79 17.94 17.02
C ASN A 287 4.65 16.42 17.18
N LYS A 288 3.48 15.89 17.52
CA LYS A 288 3.18 14.45 17.50
C LYS A 288 2.19 14.11 16.36
N PRO A 289 2.28 12.95 15.69
CA PRO A 289 1.26 12.52 14.73
C PRO A 289 -0.15 12.55 15.36
N LEU A 290 -1.14 12.99 14.60
CA LEU A 290 -2.51 13.19 15.08
C LEU A 290 -3.15 11.86 15.56
N SER A 291 -2.82 10.73 14.92
CA SER A 291 -3.21 9.38 15.34
C SER A 291 -2.62 8.93 16.68
N SER A 292 -1.50 9.51 17.11
CA SER A 292 -0.80 9.15 18.36
C SER A 292 -1.38 9.81 19.62
N LEU A 293 -2.46 10.59 19.49
CA LEU A 293 -3.09 11.29 20.61
C LEU A 293 -4.33 10.54 21.11
N PRO A 294 -4.51 10.40 22.44
CA PRO A 294 -5.62 9.62 23.01
C PRO A 294 -7.01 10.21 22.73
N ASN A 295 -7.08 11.49 22.33
CA ASN A 295 -8.29 12.18 21.92
C ASN A 295 -8.40 12.39 20.39
N TYR A 296 -7.68 11.60 19.58
CA TYR A 296 -7.68 11.66 18.10
C TYR A 296 -9.06 11.87 17.45
N VAL A 297 -10.08 11.16 17.94
CA VAL A 297 -11.46 11.24 17.42
C VAL A 297 -12.05 12.65 17.65
N MET A 298 -11.93 13.20 18.85
CA MET A 298 -12.41 14.56 19.17
C MET A 298 -11.58 15.66 18.48
N LEU A 299 -10.31 15.39 18.16
CA LEU A 299 -9.49 16.29 17.34
C LEU A 299 -9.84 16.23 15.84
N SER A 300 -10.64 15.24 15.40
CA SER A 300 -10.96 15.04 13.99
C SER A 300 -12.03 15.97 13.42
N ASP A 301 -12.83 16.61 14.27
CA ASP A 301 -13.86 17.57 13.82
C ASP A 301 -13.37 19.02 13.74
N LEU A 302 -12.20 19.32 14.30
CA LEU A 302 -11.65 20.68 14.44
C LEU A 302 -11.53 21.42 13.09
N PRO A 303 -11.98 22.69 12.99
CA PRO A 303 -11.78 23.52 11.79
C PRO A 303 -10.32 23.64 11.36
N GLU A 304 -9.39 23.66 12.32
CA GLU A 304 -7.95 23.68 12.11
C GLU A 304 -7.47 22.43 11.35
N LYS A 305 -8.10 21.27 11.58
CA LYS A 305 -7.75 20.02 10.89
C LYS A 305 -8.15 20.12 9.43
N LYS A 306 -9.42 20.45 9.15
CA LYS A 306 -9.95 20.60 7.78
C LYS A 306 -9.16 21.65 6.97
N LYS A 307 -8.75 22.73 7.63
CA LYS A 307 -7.82 23.73 7.07
C LYS A 307 -6.43 23.15 6.76
N ALA A 308 -5.85 22.37 7.66
CA ALA A 308 -4.54 21.73 7.46
C ALA A 308 -4.57 20.66 6.35
N GLU A 309 -5.64 19.86 6.26
CA GLU A 309 -5.89 18.89 5.17
C GLU A 309 -5.93 19.61 3.80
N THR A 310 -6.71 20.68 3.72
CA THR A 310 -6.85 21.50 2.50
C THR A 310 -5.52 22.10 2.08
N GLN A 311 -4.76 22.66 3.03
CA GLN A 311 -3.44 23.25 2.78
C GLN A 311 -2.40 22.21 2.38
N LEU A 312 -2.38 21.03 3.01
CA LEU A 312 -1.49 19.93 2.66
C LEU A 312 -1.79 19.42 1.25
N SER A 313 -3.07 19.15 0.94
CA SER A 313 -3.50 18.69 -0.39
C SER A 313 -3.07 19.67 -1.48
N ALA A 314 -3.38 20.97 -1.34
CA ALA A 314 -2.98 22.01 -2.29
C ALA A 314 -1.45 22.20 -2.41
N THR A 315 -0.69 21.96 -1.33
CA THR A 315 0.79 22.07 -1.33
C THR A 315 1.47 20.84 -1.92
N LEU A 316 0.81 19.67 -1.85
CA LEU A 316 1.28 18.39 -2.35
C LEU A 316 0.96 18.20 -3.83
N ALA A 317 -0.25 18.57 -4.28
CA ALA A 317 -0.73 18.42 -5.66
C ALA A 317 0.29 18.78 -6.77
N PRO A 318 0.92 19.97 -6.78
CA PRO A 318 1.89 20.32 -7.85
C PRO A 318 3.19 19.51 -7.82
N LYS A 319 3.45 18.72 -6.77
CA LYS A 319 4.71 17.98 -6.55
C LYS A 319 4.57 16.47 -6.69
N VAL A 320 3.36 15.90 -6.57
CA VAL A 320 3.16 14.44 -6.54
C VAL A 320 3.83 13.75 -7.73
N ILE A 321 3.60 14.24 -8.95
CA ILE A 321 4.12 13.61 -10.17
C ILE A 321 5.66 13.70 -10.23
N GLU A 322 6.26 14.82 -9.83
CA GLU A 322 7.72 14.95 -9.72
C GLU A 322 8.30 13.97 -8.70
N MET A 323 7.65 13.82 -7.55
CA MET A 323 8.07 12.89 -6.49
C MET A 323 7.94 11.42 -6.93
N VAL A 324 6.84 11.03 -7.61
CA VAL A 324 6.68 9.68 -8.18
C VAL A 324 7.76 9.40 -9.22
N GLU A 325 8.02 10.34 -10.13
CA GLU A 325 9.10 10.23 -11.11
C GLU A 325 10.48 10.23 -10.46
N GLN A 326 10.67 10.87 -9.30
CA GLN A 326 11.91 10.76 -8.55
C GLN A 326 12.06 9.39 -7.88
N VAL A 327 11.03 8.85 -7.22
CA VAL A 327 11.08 7.46 -6.70
C VAL A 327 11.39 6.49 -7.85
N ARG A 328 10.77 6.63 -9.02
CA ARG A 328 11.06 5.82 -10.22
C ARG A 328 12.53 5.86 -10.66
N ARG A 329 13.28 6.94 -10.36
CA ARG A 329 14.73 7.05 -10.59
C ARG A 329 15.56 6.51 -9.42
N GLU A 330 15.13 6.72 -8.19
CA GLU A 330 15.81 6.21 -6.99
C GLU A 330 15.75 4.67 -6.93
N VAL A 331 14.56 4.06 -7.13
CA VAL A 331 14.39 2.60 -7.19
C VAL A 331 15.17 1.93 -8.32
N GLN A 332 15.77 2.68 -9.26
CA GLN A 332 16.66 2.12 -10.28
C GLN A 332 18.10 1.93 -9.80
N LYS A 333 18.55 2.64 -8.77
CA LYS A 333 19.91 2.51 -8.21
C LYS A 333 20.09 1.16 -7.47
N PRO A 334 21.32 0.71 -7.19
CA PRO A 334 21.58 -0.23 -6.08
C PRO A 334 21.29 0.42 -4.72
N ARG A 335 21.04 -0.37 -3.68
CA ARG A 335 20.91 0.13 -2.29
C ARG A 335 22.24 -0.01 -1.55
N VAL A 336 22.48 0.80 -0.51
CA VAL A 336 23.62 0.58 0.40
C VAL A 336 23.24 -0.46 1.45
N TRP A 337 24.05 -1.51 1.55
CA TRP A 337 23.84 -2.65 2.45
C TRP A 337 24.92 -2.74 3.53
N ASP A 338 26.18 -2.88 3.13
CA ASP A 338 27.33 -2.78 4.04
C ASP A 338 28.14 -1.52 3.70
N TRP A 339 27.99 -0.51 4.55
CA TRP A 339 28.76 0.73 4.52
C TRP A 339 30.28 0.50 4.38
N ARG A 340 30.79 -0.61 4.89
CA ARG A 340 32.21 -0.96 4.80
C ARG A 340 32.63 -1.31 3.37
N THR A 341 31.88 -2.15 2.66
CA THR A 341 32.16 -2.51 1.27
C THR A 341 31.72 -1.43 0.30
N ASP A 342 30.52 -0.90 0.47
CA ASP A 342 29.78 -0.15 -0.55
C ASP A 342 30.19 1.33 -0.60
N VAL A 343 30.69 1.85 0.52
CA VAL A 343 31.09 3.27 0.64
C VAL A 343 32.53 3.40 1.12
N ILE A 344 32.89 2.86 2.29
CA ILE A 344 34.19 3.15 2.92
C ILE A 344 35.37 2.58 2.11
N ARG A 345 35.25 1.35 1.61
CA ARG A 345 36.28 0.68 0.81
C ARG A 345 36.05 0.75 -0.70
N HIS A 346 34.87 1.17 -1.15
CA HIS A 346 34.52 1.24 -2.57
C HIS A 346 35.35 2.32 -3.30
N PRO A 347 36.09 1.99 -4.37
CA PRO A 347 37.11 2.88 -4.96
C PRO A 347 36.62 4.29 -5.32
N SER A 348 35.38 4.44 -5.77
CA SER A 348 34.80 5.74 -6.14
C SER A 348 34.67 6.74 -4.99
N PHE A 349 34.67 6.29 -3.73
CA PHE A 349 34.54 7.17 -2.56
C PHE A 349 35.80 7.25 -1.71
N THR A 350 36.75 6.32 -1.84
CA THR A 350 37.93 6.21 -0.95
C THR A 350 38.68 7.54 -0.77
N LYS A 351 38.81 8.35 -1.83
CA LYS A 351 39.40 9.70 -1.74
C LYS A 351 38.58 10.65 -0.88
N LEU A 352 37.26 10.75 -1.12
CA LEU A 352 36.34 11.62 -0.37
C LEU A 352 36.21 11.19 1.10
N VAL A 353 36.17 9.88 1.35
CA VAL A 353 36.15 9.29 2.70
C VAL A 353 37.44 9.60 3.44
N SER A 354 38.60 9.53 2.78
CA SER A 354 39.89 9.91 3.35
C SER A 354 39.97 11.42 3.65
N GLU A 355 39.51 12.27 2.73
CA GLU A 355 39.44 13.72 2.91
C GLU A 355 38.51 14.12 4.07
N TYR A 356 37.34 13.48 4.18
CA TYR A 356 36.47 13.67 5.34
C TYR A 356 37.14 13.18 6.63
N ARG A 357 37.77 12.00 6.63
CA ARG A 357 38.44 11.46 7.83
C ARG A 357 39.61 12.33 8.29
N LYS A 358 40.34 12.97 7.36
CA LYS A 358 41.43 13.91 7.64
C LYS A 358 40.94 15.30 8.11
N THR A 359 39.91 15.86 7.47
CA THR A 359 39.48 17.25 7.73
C THR A 359 38.35 17.38 8.74
N LYS A 360 37.54 16.32 8.92
CA LYS A 360 36.25 16.30 9.63
C LYS A 360 35.26 17.41 9.23
N SER A 361 35.48 18.05 8.08
CA SER A 361 34.75 19.25 7.66
C SER A 361 33.35 18.92 7.15
N GLN A 362 32.39 19.82 7.41
CA GLN A 362 31.02 19.68 6.89
C GLN A 362 30.98 19.70 5.35
N LYS A 363 31.91 20.40 4.70
CA LYS A 363 32.05 20.40 3.23
C LYS A 363 32.38 19.00 2.71
N ALA A 364 33.41 18.35 3.25
CA ALA A 364 33.79 16.99 2.84
C ALA A 364 32.69 15.97 3.19
N LEU A 365 32.03 16.11 4.35
CA LEU A 365 30.89 15.27 4.74
C LEU A 365 29.73 15.37 3.74
N ASN A 366 29.33 16.59 3.39
CA ASN A 366 28.28 16.84 2.39
C ASN A 366 28.67 16.29 1.02
N GLN A 367 29.94 16.40 0.64
CA GLN A 367 30.45 15.87 -0.63
C GLN A 367 30.42 14.33 -0.67
N VAL A 368 30.80 13.63 0.41
CA VAL A 368 30.62 12.17 0.50
C VAL A 368 29.14 11.81 0.41
N TYR A 369 28.29 12.44 1.21
CA TYR A 369 26.84 12.18 1.26
C TYR A 369 26.16 12.34 -0.11
N GLN A 370 26.36 13.47 -0.80
CA GLN A 370 25.77 13.69 -2.12
C GLN A 370 26.34 12.74 -3.19
N THR A 371 27.62 12.39 -3.13
CA THR A 371 28.20 11.41 -4.07
C THR A 371 27.62 10.02 -3.84
N VAL A 372 27.43 9.59 -2.59
CA VAL A 372 26.76 8.33 -2.25
C VAL A 372 25.32 8.32 -2.75
N LYS A 373 24.55 9.38 -2.46
CA LYS A 373 23.15 9.53 -2.92
C LYS A 373 23.01 9.61 -4.44
N THR A 374 24.05 10.04 -5.15
CA THR A 374 24.06 10.00 -6.62
C THR A 374 24.17 8.55 -7.13
N ARG A 375 24.96 7.68 -6.48
CA ARG A 375 25.20 6.29 -6.89
C ARG A 375 24.15 5.30 -6.39
N TYR A 376 23.69 5.46 -5.15
CA TYR A 376 22.83 4.51 -4.46
C TYR A 376 21.50 5.12 -4.06
N ASN A 377 20.47 4.28 -3.96
CA ASN A 377 19.31 4.59 -3.13
C ASN A 377 19.66 4.33 -1.66
N LEU A 378 19.17 5.17 -0.76
CA LEU A 378 19.38 5.09 0.68
C LEU A 378 18.03 4.90 1.36
N PHE A 379 17.96 3.98 2.32
CA PHE A 379 16.75 3.85 3.15
C PHE A 379 16.43 5.18 3.87
N ASP A 380 15.17 5.44 4.24
CA ASP A 380 14.76 6.64 4.98
C ASP A 380 15.56 6.79 6.30
N ARG A 381 15.93 5.66 6.93
CA ARG A 381 16.83 5.57 8.09
C ARG A 381 18.33 5.82 7.79
N GLN A 382 18.74 5.89 6.52
CA GLN A 382 20.12 6.10 6.07
C GLN A 382 20.35 7.48 5.45
N ASP A 383 19.32 8.10 4.88
CA ASP A 383 19.39 9.32 4.07
C ASP A 383 19.58 10.61 4.89
N SER A 384 20.70 10.68 5.61
CA SER A 384 21.04 11.77 6.51
C SER A 384 22.55 12.04 6.54
N PRO A 385 23.00 13.31 6.44
CA PRO A 385 24.39 13.68 6.69
C PRO A 385 24.89 13.29 8.08
N GLN A 386 24.01 13.24 9.09
CA GLN A 386 24.35 12.82 10.45
C GLN A 386 24.56 11.30 10.55
N VAL A 387 23.76 10.49 9.85
CA VAL A 387 23.97 9.04 9.75
C VAL A 387 25.27 8.76 8.98
N MET A 388 25.49 9.43 7.85
CA MET A 388 26.75 9.38 7.10
C MET A 388 27.95 9.74 7.98
N LYS A 389 27.86 10.81 8.78
CA LYS A 389 28.91 11.20 9.73
C LYS A 389 29.23 10.06 10.70
N SER A 390 28.21 9.49 11.33
CA SER A 390 28.38 8.40 12.31
C SER A 390 29.01 7.17 11.68
N VAL A 391 28.59 6.78 10.47
CA VAL A 391 29.19 5.68 9.69
C VAL A 391 30.68 5.93 9.43
N LEU A 392 31.02 7.12 8.91
CA LEU A 392 32.39 7.46 8.51
C LEU A 392 33.35 7.62 9.70
N ASP A 393 32.83 7.99 10.87
CA ASP A 393 33.57 8.11 12.12
C ASP A 393 33.85 6.76 12.81
N HIS A 394 32.88 5.83 12.82
CA HIS A 394 32.95 4.63 13.66
C HIS A 394 33.28 3.32 12.93
N ILE A 395 32.89 3.15 11.65
CA ILE A 395 33.11 1.90 10.89
C ILE A 395 34.50 1.94 10.21
N ARG A 396 35.31 0.87 10.34
CA ARG A 396 36.72 0.85 9.87
C ARG A 396 36.96 0.18 8.52
#